data_AF-A0A496BPP8-F1
#
_entry.id   AF-A0A496BPP8-F1
#
_cell.length_a   1.000
_cell.length_b   1.000
_cell.length_c   1.000
_cell.angle_alpha   90.00
_cell.angle_beta   90.00
_cell.angle_gamma   90.00
#
_symmetry.space_group_name_H-M   'P 1'
#
loop_
_entity.id
_entity.type
_entity.pdbx_description
1 polymer ?
#
loop_
_entity_poly.entity_id
_entity_poly.type
_entity_poly.pdbx_seq_one_letter_code
_entity_poly.pdbx_strand_id
1 'polypeptide(L)'
;MRVLIVSPSYLPEIGAAPSRITNMAEGLSGLGIKVDVLTCLPNYPKGRIFDGYRGAFSKTEDVNGIMVFRYWTYASISRRPLVRL
;
A
#
# COMPACT_ATOMS: atom_id res chain seq x y z
N MET A 1 -11.07 15.71 -12.49
CA MET A 1 -9.63 15.45 -12.25
C MET A 1 -9.49 14.09 -11.58
N ARG A 2 -8.43 13.33 -11.88
CA ARG A 2 -8.15 12.01 -11.26
C ARG A 2 -6.71 11.95 -10.80
N VAL A 3 -6.47 11.41 -9.62
CA VAL A 3 -5.14 11.29 -9.00
C VAL A 3 -4.86 9.82 -8.72
N LEU A 4 -3.68 9.35 -9.12
CA LEU A 4 -3.15 8.05 -8.71
C LEU A 4 -1.99 8.29 -7.74
N ILE A 5 -2.13 7.81 -6.51
CA ILE A 5 -1.04 7.85 -5.53
C ILE A 5 -0.25 6.55 -5.64
N VAL A 6 1.06 6.66 -5.89
CA VAL A 6 1.97 5.52 -5.93
C VAL A 6 2.80 5.51 -4.65
N SER A 7 2.69 4.46 -3.85
CA SER A 7 3.38 4.35 -2.57
C SER A 7 3.74 2.91 -2.26
N PRO A 8 4.93 2.61 -1.69
CA PRO A 8 5.27 1.26 -1.28
C PRO A 8 4.39 0.75 -0.13
N SER A 9 3.76 1.66 0.62
CA SER A 9 2.97 1.34 1.81
C SER A 9 1.62 2.07 1.85
N TYR A 10 0.60 1.36 2.31
CA TYR A 10 -0.76 1.87 2.54
C TYR A 10 -1.42 1.04 3.66
N LEU A 11 -2.58 1.46 4.19
CA LEU A 11 -3.40 0.55 5.03
C LEU A 11 -3.52 -0.81 4.35
N PRO A 12 -3.52 -1.96 5.05
CA PRO A 12 -3.57 -2.12 6.51
C PRO A 12 -2.18 -2.10 7.20
N GLU A 13 -1.12 -1.69 6.52
CA GLU A 13 0.19 -1.55 7.16
C GLU A 13 0.17 -0.46 8.22
N ILE A 14 0.92 -0.68 9.30
CA ILE A 14 1.00 0.25 10.43
C ILE A 14 2.22 1.17 10.30
N GLY A 15 2.11 2.39 10.84
CA GLY A 15 3.21 3.34 10.95
C GLY A 15 2.97 4.66 10.23
N ALA A 16 3.89 5.60 10.42
CA ALA A 16 3.69 6.99 9.97
C ALA A 16 3.58 7.11 8.44
N ALA A 17 4.31 6.28 7.67
CA ALA A 17 4.26 6.31 6.21
C ALA A 17 2.89 5.89 5.64
N PRO A 18 2.35 4.69 5.92
CA PRO A 18 1.03 4.30 5.42
C PRO A 18 -0.09 5.22 5.95
N SER A 19 -0.02 5.70 7.19
CA SER A 19 -1.00 6.64 7.74
C SER A 19 -1.03 7.98 7.00
N ARG A 20 0.14 8.58 6.67
CA ARG A 20 0.18 9.84 5.91
C ARG A 20 -0.44 9.69 4.52
N ILE A 21 -0.13 8.60 3.83
CA ILE A 21 -0.65 8.36 2.47
C ILE A 21 -2.16 8.14 2.52
N THR A 22 -2.65 7.37 3.50
CA THR A 22 -4.08 7.14 3.70
C THR A 22 -4.82 8.44 3.99
N ASN A 23 -4.36 9.23 4.97
CA ASN A 23 -4.99 10.50 5.31
C ASN A 23 -4.99 11.48 4.13
N MET A 24 -3.91 11.50 3.33
CA MET A 24 -3.84 12.33 2.12
C MET A 24 -4.85 11.86 1.06
N ALA A 25 -4.94 10.55 0.82
CA ALA A 25 -5.86 9.98 -0.16
C ALA A 25 -7.33 10.25 0.23
N GLU A 26 -7.67 10.04 1.50
CA GLU A 26 -9.00 10.32 2.05
C GLU A 26 -9.31 11.81 2.05
N GLY A 27 -8.35 12.66 2.43
CA GLY A 27 -8.53 14.11 2.41
C GLY A 27 -8.79 14.64 0.99
N LEU A 28 -8.03 14.17 -0.01
CA LEU A 28 -8.25 14.51 -1.41
C LEU A 28 -9.60 13.99 -1.93
N SER A 29 -9.96 12.75 -1.57
CA SER A 29 -11.25 12.16 -1.91
C SER A 29 -12.43 12.95 -1.31
N GLY A 30 -12.29 13.41 -0.07
CA GLY A 30 -13.28 14.26 0.62
C GLY A 30 -13.49 15.63 -0.04
N LEU A 31 -12.52 16.11 -0.83
CA LEU A 31 -12.65 17.31 -1.67
C LEU A 31 -13.31 17.01 -3.04
N GLY A 32 -13.83 15.80 -3.26
CA GLY A 32 -14.47 15.38 -4.51
C GLY A 32 -13.50 14.96 -5.61
N ILE A 33 -12.21 14.79 -5.31
CA ILE A 33 -11.21 14.32 -6.28
C ILE A 33 -11.30 12.80 -6.36
N LYS A 34 -11.33 12.24 -7.58
CA LYS A 34 -11.24 10.78 -7.74
C LYS A 34 -9.80 10.32 -7.49
N VAL A 35 -9.58 9.64 -6.37
CA VAL A 35 -8.28 9.13 -5.95
C VAL A 35 -8.26 7.61 -6.05
N ASP A 36 -7.20 7.07 -6.63
CA ASP A 36 -6.86 5.65 -6.56
C ASP A 36 -5.44 5.51 -5.99
N VAL A 37 -5.11 4.33 -5.47
CA VAL A 37 -3.79 4.05 -4.89
C VAL A 37 -3.18 2.82 -5.55
N LEU A 38 -1.90 2.91 -5.94
CA LEU A 38 -1.08 1.78 -6.33
C LEU A 38 -0.03 1.53 -5.25
N THR A 39 0.01 0.30 -4.73
CA THR A 39 0.89 -0.06 -3.62
C THR A 39 1.35 -1.52 -3.66
N CYS A 40 2.19 -1.91 -2.71
CA CYS A 40 2.63 -3.29 -2.55
C CYS A 40 1.61 -4.09 -1.74
N LEU A 41 1.68 -5.43 -1.84
CA LEU A 41 1.04 -6.30 -0.87
C LEU A 41 1.60 -5.98 0.54
N PRO A 42 0.73 -5.85 1.56
CA PRO A 42 1.13 -5.39 2.87
C PRO A 42 2.10 -6.37 3.51
N ASN A 43 3.23 -5.84 3.98
CA ASN A 43 4.34 -6.62 4.50
C ASN A 43 5.09 -5.96 5.66
N TYR A 44 5.02 -4.64 5.79
CA TYR A 44 5.61 -3.90 6.91
C TYR A 44 4.76 -4.06 8.19
N PRO A 45 5.36 -4.20 9.40
CA PRO A 45 6.80 -4.19 9.70
C PRO A 45 7.45 -5.58 9.64
N LYS A 46 6.67 -6.62 9.36
CA LYS A 46 7.10 -8.02 9.54
C LYS A 46 8.10 -8.48 8.47
N GLY A 47 8.25 -7.75 7.36
CA GLY A 47 9.08 -8.17 6.24
C GLY A 47 8.57 -9.42 5.54
N ARG A 48 7.27 -9.71 5.66
CA ARG A 48 6.60 -10.84 5.02
C ARG A 48 5.18 -10.42 4.66
N ILE A 49 4.68 -10.87 3.52
CA ILE A 49 3.30 -10.59 3.11
C ILE A 49 2.33 -11.07 4.20
N PHE A 50 1.37 -10.22 4.55
CA PHE A 50 0.35 -10.50 5.56
C PHE A 50 -0.48 -11.73 5.18
N ASP A 51 -0.95 -12.49 6.16
CA ASP A 51 -1.55 -13.81 5.94
C ASP A 51 -2.73 -13.77 4.95
N GLY A 52 -3.62 -12.77 5.05
CA GLY A 52 -4.76 -12.58 4.14
C GLY A 52 -4.42 -12.08 2.73
N TYR A 53 -3.13 -11.88 2.43
CA TYR A 53 -2.62 -11.41 1.13
C TYR A 53 -1.61 -12.39 0.51
N ARG A 54 -1.29 -13.51 1.18
CA ARG A 54 -0.34 -14.49 0.67
C ARG A 54 -0.91 -15.29 -0.50
N GLY A 55 -0.03 -15.76 -1.39
CA GLY A 55 -0.40 -16.54 -2.57
C GLY A 55 -0.97 -15.71 -3.73
N ALA A 56 -1.12 -14.40 -3.56
CA ALA A 56 -1.58 -13.49 -4.59
C ALA A 56 -0.38 -12.79 -5.27
N PHE A 57 -0.44 -12.62 -6.59
CA PHE A 57 0.47 -11.74 -7.34
C PHE A 57 -0.03 -10.29 -7.37
N SER A 58 -1.35 -10.11 -7.29
CA SER A 58 -1.99 -8.82 -7.19
C SER A 58 -3.29 -8.93 -6.42
N LYS A 59 -3.77 -7.80 -5.89
CA LYS A 59 -5.08 -7.70 -5.26
C LYS A 59 -5.62 -6.29 -5.46
N THR A 60 -6.86 -6.19 -5.91
CA THR A 60 -7.58 -4.91 -5.99
C THR A 60 -8.63 -4.92 -4.90
N GLU A 61 -8.68 -3.89 -4.07
CA GLU A 61 -9.65 -3.78 -2.98
C GLU A 61 -10.06 -2.33 -2.72
N ASP A 62 -11.26 -2.14 -2.19
CA ASP A 62 -11.72 -0.86 -1.68
C ASP A 62 -11.24 -0.70 -0.24
N VAL A 63 -10.58 0.42 0.04
CA VAL A 63 -10.18 0.83 1.38
C VAL A 63 -10.74 2.22 1.63
N ASN A 64 -11.78 2.29 2.46
CA ASN A 64 -12.46 3.54 2.82
C ASN A 64 -12.99 4.33 1.60
N GLY A 65 -13.52 3.63 0.59
CA GLY A 65 -14.04 4.24 -0.64
C GLY A 65 -12.97 4.60 -1.68
N ILE A 66 -11.71 4.22 -1.43
CA ILE A 66 -10.59 4.43 -2.35
C ILE A 66 -10.18 3.09 -2.95
N MET A 67 -10.10 3.02 -4.28
CA MET A 67 -9.64 1.82 -4.95
C MET A 67 -8.13 1.66 -4.81
N VAL A 68 -7.71 0.53 -4.23
CA VAL A 68 -6.31 0.21 -3.96
C VAL A 68 -5.88 -0.99 -4.81
N PHE A 69 -4.91 -0.76 -5.69
CA PHE A 69 -4.25 -1.78 -6.48
C PHE A 69 -2.96 -2.21 -5.79
N ARG A 70 -2.90 -3.48 -5.41
CA ARG A 70 -1.73 -4.06 -4.74
C ARG A 70 -1.01 -5.04 -5.62
N TYR A 71 0.30 -4.98 -5.61
CA TYR A 71 1.15 -5.91 -6.35
C TYR A 71 2.18 -6.57 -5.45
N TRP A 72 2.52 -7.81 -5.79
CA TRP A 72 3.53 -8.56 -5.09
C TRP A 72 4.88 -7.86 -5.14
N THR A 73 5.60 -7.91 -4.02
CA THR A 73 6.96 -7.40 -3.89
C THR A 73 7.77 -8.40 -3.08
N TYR A 74 9.09 -8.38 -3.28
CA TYR A 74 10.01 -9.16 -2.46
C TYR A 74 10.15 -8.52 -1.07
N ALA A 75 9.31 -8.96 -0.13
CA ALA A 75 9.30 -8.46 1.23
C ALA A 75 10.47 -9.03 2.05
N SER A 76 11.28 -8.16 2.65
CA SER A 76 12.37 -8.53 3.55
C SER A 76 12.71 -7.40 4.51
N ILE A 77 13.05 -7.73 5.76
CA ILE A 77 13.64 -6.82 6.77
C ILE A 77 15.16 -6.97 6.87
N SER A 78 15.76 -7.75 5.98
CA SER A 78 17.21 -8.01 5.98
C SER A 78 17.99 -6.71 5.83
N ARG A 79 19.06 -6.57 6.61
CA ARG A 79 20.03 -5.46 6.48
C ARG A 79 21.09 -5.72 5.40
N ARG A 80 21.10 -6.92 4.79
CA ARG A 80 22.09 -7.28 3.77
C ARG A 80 21.80 -6.53 2.45
N PRO A 81 22.79 -5.83 1.85
CA PRO A 81 22.58 -5.04 0.64
C PRO A 81 21.96 -5.83 -0.51
N LEU A 82 22.44 -7.05 -0.76
CA LEU A 82 21.95 -7.92 -1.84
C LEU A 82 20.48 -8.34 -1.69
N VAL A 83 19.94 -8.33 -0.46
CA VAL A 83 18.54 -8.70 -0.18
C VAL A 83 17.61 -7.49 -0.32
N ARG A 84 18.16 -6.28 -0.43
CA ARG A 84 17.43 -5.00 -0.53
C ARG A 84 17.52 -4.35 -1.92
N LEU A 85 18.29 -4.93 -2.83
CA LEU A 85 18.31 -4.59 -4.25
C LEU A 85 17.08 -5.18 -4.93
#